data_AF-A0A7W0KSD6-F1
#
_entry.id   AF-A0A7W0KSD6-F1
#
_cell.length_a   1.000
_cell.length_b   1.000
_cell.length_c   1.000
_cell.angle_alpha   90.00
_cell.angle_beta   90.00
_cell.angle_gamma   90.00
#
_symmetry.space_group_name_H-M   'P 1'
#
loop_
_entity.id
_entity.type
_entity.pdbx_description
1 polymer ?
#
loop_
_entity_poly.entity_id
_entity_poly.type
_entity_poly.pdbx_seq_one_letter_code
_entity_poly.pdbx_strand_id
1 'polypeptide(L)' 'MIDDIRRIADDASGRIAGAATLEELAALDRELLGKASELSGFKRQMGGLDPDARREVGGALNAARA' A
#
# COMPACT_ATOMS: atom_id res chain seq x y z
N MET A 1 1.60 1.54 -11.83
CA MET A 1 0.55 1.21 -10.83
C MET A 1 0.88 -0.07 -10.07
N ILE A 2 0.84 -1.26 -10.70
CA ILE A 2 1.12 -2.52 -9.99
C ILE A 2 2.55 -2.55 -9.45
N ASP A 3 3.53 -2.13 -10.25
CA ASP A 3 4.92 -2.09 -9.80
C ASP A 3 5.15 -1.05 -8.69
N ASP A 4 4.43 0.07 -8.72
CA ASP A 4 4.46 1.06 -7.65
C ASP A 4 3.90 0.48 -6.35
N ILE A 5 2.77 -0.25 -6.42
CA ILE A 5 2.16 -0.92 -5.27
C ILE A 5 3.14 -1.93 -4.67
N ARG A 6 3.80 -2.73 -5.49
CA ARG A 6 4.81 -3.72 -5.04
C ARG A 6 6.00 -3.03 -4.39
N ARG A 7 6.56 -2.00 -5.03
CA ARG A 7 7.66 -1.20 -4.47
C ARG A 7 7.31 -0.60 -3.11
N ILE A 8 6.09 -0.06 -2.96
CA ILE A 8 5.63 0.51 -1.68
C ILE A 8 5.54 -0.58 -0.60
N ALA A 9 5.04 -1.78 -0.94
CA ALA A 9 4.97 -2.89 0.00
C ALA A 9 6.36 -3.39 0.44
N ASP A 10 7.30 -3.48 -0.49
CA ASP A 10 8.68 -3.89 -0.20
C ASP A 10 9.40 -2.86 0.70
N ASP A 11 9.27 -1.57 0.39
CA ASP A 11 9.81 -0.48 1.21
C ASP A 11 9.17 -0.44 2.61
N ALA A 12 7.84 -0.56 2.68
CA ALA A 12 7.10 -0.64 3.94
C ALA A 12 7.62 -1.79 4.82
N SER A 13 7.86 -2.97 4.24
CA SER A 13 8.38 -4.13 4.96
C SER A 13 9.75 -3.85 5.58
N GLY A 14 10.65 -3.19 4.82
CA GLY A 14 11.96 -2.78 5.33
C GLY A 14 11.86 -1.77 6.47
N ARG A 15 10.99 -0.78 6.36
CA ARG A 15 10.76 0.24 7.39
C ARG A 15 10.15 -0.35 8.67
N ILE A 16 9.18 -1.26 8.53
CA ILE A 16 8.56 -1.96 9.66
C ILE A 16 9.58 -2.82 10.40
N ALA A 17 10.41 -3.57 9.67
CA ALA A 17 11.47 -4.38 10.27
C ALA A 17 12.53 -3.54 11.02
N GLY A 18 12.71 -2.27 10.63
CA GLY A 18 13.64 -1.34 11.27
C GLY A 18 13.08 -0.57 12.47
N ALA A 19 11.78 -0.67 12.77
CA ALA A 19 11.19 0.02 13.91
C ALA A 19 11.68 -0.58 15.24
N ALA A 20 12.18 0.27 16.12
CA ALA A 20 12.75 -0.14 17.41
C ALA A 20 11.74 -0.04 18.56
N THR A 21 10.61 0.64 18.35
CA THR A 21 9.60 0.89 19.39
C THR A 21 8.18 0.66 18.86
N LEU A 22 7.24 0.44 19.79
CA LEU A 22 5.83 0.30 19.45
C LEU A 22 5.24 1.63 18.94
N GLU A 23 5.75 2.76 19.45
CA GLU A 23 5.37 4.10 19.00
C GLU A 23 5.78 4.34 17.55
N GLU A 24 6.99 3.93 17.16
CA GLU A 24 7.45 3.98 15.77
C GLU A 24 6.62 3.08 14.87
N LEU A 25 6.33 1.85 15.31
CA LEU A 25 5.47 0.93 14.56
C LEU A 25 4.06 1.50 14.36
N ALA A 26 3.48 2.10 15.40
CA ALA A 26 2.17 2.75 15.32
C ALA A 26 2.16 4.03 14.47
N ALA A 27 3.30 4.72 14.34
CA ALA A 27 3.45 5.82 13.40
C ALA A 27 3.49 5.31 11.95
N LEU A 28 4.27 4.25 11.69
CA LEU A 28 4.36 3.60 10.39
C LEU A 28 3.01 3.02 9.93
N ASP A 29 2.26 2.37 10.82
CA ASP A 29 0.91 1.86 10.49
C ASP A 29 -0.02 2.96 9.96
N ARG A 30 -0.06 4.11 10.65
CA ARG A 30 -0.88 5.26 10.24
C ARG A 30 -0.42 5.86 8.92
N GLU A 31 0.89 5.94 8.70
CA GLU A 31 1.48 6.49 7.48
C GLU A 31 1.23 5.57 6.27
N LEU A 32 1.51 4.28 6.41
CA LEU A 32 1.55 3.31 5.32
C LEU A 32 0.17 2.74 4.96
N LEU A 33 -0.71 2.55 5.96
CA LEU A 33 -2.01 1.91 5.76
C LEU A 33 -3.20 2.86 5.94
N GLY A 34 -2.98 4.02 6.56
CA GLY A 34 -4.00 5.01 6.84
C GLY A 34 -4.69 5.60 5.59
N LYS A 35 -5.72 6.42 5.81
CA LYS A 35 -6.54 6.98 4.72
C LYS A 35 -5.77 7.90 3.77
N ALA A 36 -4.71 8.54 4.27
CA ALA A 36 -3.84 9.42 3.49
C ALA A 36 -2.66 8.70 2.83
N SER A 37 -2.47 7.40 3.09
CA SER A 37 -1.37 6.62 2.51
C SER A 37 -1.43 6.61 0.98
N GLU A 38 -0.26 6.43 0.37
CA GLU A 38 -0.13 6.23 -1.07
C GLU A 38 -0.98 5.03 -1.54
N LEU A 39 -0.97 3.93 -0.78
CA LEU A 39 -1.80 2.74 -1.04
C LEU A 39 -3.30 3.07 -1.06
N SER A 40 -3.79 3.90 -0.13
CA SER A 40 -5.18 4.39 -0.16
C SER A 40 -5.47 5.27 -1.39
N GLY A 41 -4.46 5.95 -1.94
CA GLY A 41 -4.56 6.78 -3.13
C GLY A 41 -4.88 6.00 -4.41
N PHE A 42 -4.35 4.79 -4.57
CA PHE A 42 -4.57 3.98 -5.77
C PHE A 42 -6.04 3.59 -6.00
N LYS A 43 -6.84 3.46 -4.94
CA LYS A 43 -8.29 3.18 -5.06
C LYS A 43 -9.01 4.22 -5.90
N ARG A 44 -8.60 5.50 -5.84
CA ARG A 44 -9.20 6.57 -6.65
C ARG A 44 -8.82 6.46 -8.12
N GLN A 45 -7.58 6.06 -8.40
CA GLN A 45 -7.06 5.91 -9.76
C GLN A 45 -7.69 4.70 -10.49
N MET A 46 -8.16 3.69 -9.75
CA MET A 46 -8.82 2.51 -10.32
C MET A 46 -10.19 2.79 -10.98
N GLY A 47 -10.81 3.95 -10.71
CA GLY A 47 -12.15 4.27 -11.23
C GLY A 47 -12.22 4.36 -12.76
N GLY A 48 -11.12 4.73 -13.42
CA GLY A 48 -11.01 4.82 -14.88
C GLY A 48 -10.51 3.55 -15.57
N LEU A 49 -10.15 2.50 -14.82
CA LEU A 49 -9.65 1.25 -15.39
C LEU A 49 -10.80 0.39 -15.93
N ASP A 50 -10.52 -0.33 -17.00
CA ASP A 50 -11.36 -1.42 -17.48
C ASP A 50 -11.47 -2.56 -16.44
N PRO A 51 -12.42 -3.51 -16.60
CA PRO A 51 -12.63 -4.56 -15.63
C PRO A 51 -11.42 -5.46 -15.35
N ASP A 52 -10.58 -5.71 -16.35
CA ASP A 52 -9.45 -6.64 -16.24
C ASP A 52 -8.28 -5.96 -15.55
N ALA A 53 -7.92 -4.76 -15.99
CA ALA A 53 -6.92 -3.93 -15.33
C ALA A 53 -7.33 -3.62 -13.87
N ARG A 54 -8.61 -3.36 -13.61
CA ARG A 54 -9.13 -3.15 -12.26
C ARG A 54 -8.95 -4.38 -11.38
N ARG A 55 -9.16 -5.59 -11.92
CA ARG A 55 -8.98 -6.85 -11.17
C ARG A 55 -7.52 -7.05 -10.79
N GLU A 56 -6.60 -6.86 -11.72
CA GLU A 56 -5.16 -7.04 -11.47
C GLU A 56 -4.62 -6.01 -10.47
N VAL A 57 -4.93 -4.73 -10.68
CA VAL A 57 -4.53 -3.66 -9.76
C VAL A 57 -5.15 -3.83 -8.38
N GLY A 58 -6.42 -4.24 -8.32
CA GLY A 58 -7.10 -4.54 -7.05
C GLY A 58 -6.47 -5.71 -6.31
N GLY A 59 -6.08 -6.77 -7.04
CA GLY A 59 -5.36 -7.91 -6.48
C GLY A 59 -4.01 -7.50 -5.90
N ALA A 60 -3.21 -6.72 -6.65
CA ALA A 60 -1.94 -6.21 -6.17
C ALA A 60 -2.10 -5.31 -4.93
N LEU A 61 -3.12 -4.43 -4.93
CA LEU A 61 -3.38 -3.53 -3.81
C LEU A 61 -3.82 -4.29 -2.54
N ASN A 62 -4.61 -5.34 -2.69
CA ASN A 62 -5.00 -6.18 -1.57
C ASN A 62 -3.82 -6.98 -1.04
N ALA A 63 -2.98 -7.55 -1.92
CA ALA A 63 -1.77 -8.26 -1.52
C ALA A 63 -0.79 -7.37 -0.74
N ALA A 64 -0.63 -6.10 -1.15
CA ALA A 64 0.21 -5.12 -0.45
C ALA A 64 -0.33 -4.68 0.93
N ARG A 65 -1.60 -4.99 1.26
CA ARG A 65 -2.27 -4.61 2.50
C ARG A 65 -2.52 -5.79 3.45
N ALA A 66 -2.19 -7.01 3.03
CA ALA A 66 -2.36 -8.23 3.81
C ALA A 66 -1.18 -8.42 4.77
#